data_AF-A0ABD0UWQ4-F1
#
_entry.id   AF-A0ABD0UWQ4-F1
#
_cell.length_a   1.000
_cell.length_b   1.000
_cell.length_c   1.000
_cell.angle_alpha   90.00
_cell.angle_beta   90.00
_cell.angle_gamma   90.00
#
_symmetry.space_group_name_H-M   'P 1'
#
loop_
_entity.id
_entity.type
_entity.pdbx_description
1 polymer ?
#
loop_
_entity_poly.entity_id
_entity_poly.type
_entity_poly.pdbx_seq_one_letter_code
_entity_poly.pdbx_strand_id
1 'polypeptide(L)'
;MSTSTATCLPMLARRPSASSSRMMTSSSAMVDIKVTTQVKLSSSSCISFIKPVRQSFTSARLKASNVVIRAMSEKNEINGVSGLNIDLRGKRAFIAGVADDNGYGWAIAKALAAAGADILVGTWVPALNIFETSLRRGKFDGSRRLPNGSLMEIVKVYPLDAVFDSPEDVPEDIRTNKRYAGSSNWTVKEVAESVKNDFGSIDILVHSLANGPEVTKPLLETSRKGYLAALSASSYSYISLLQHFLPIINPGGATISLTYIASERSIPGYGGGMSSAKAALESDTKVLAFEAGRKKQIRVNTISAGPLGSRAAKAIGFIEKMIEYSYTNAPLQKELLAGNS
;
A
#
# COMPACT_ATOMS: atom_id res chain seq x y z
N MET A 1 36.57 -64.75 -12.08
CA MET A 1 37.46 -64.11 -13.07
C MET A 1 37.55 -62.62 -12.73
N SER A 2 38.77 -62.06 -12.76
CA SER A 2 39.15 -60.62 -12.83
C SER A 2 38.07 -59.55 -12.53
N THR A 3 38.09 -58.85 -11.38
CA THR A 3 38.92 -57.67 -11.02
C THR A 3 38.72 -56.39 -11.85
N SER A 4 38.20 -55.32 -11.25
CA SER A 4 38.97 -54.07 -11.01
C SER A 4 38.23 -53.09 -10.08
N THR A 5 38.97 -52.29 -9.30
CA THR A 5 38.47 -51.32 -8.30
C THR A 5 39.37 -50.07 -8.27
N ALA A 6 38.81 -48.86 -8.37
CA ALA A 6 39.52 -47.58 -8.17
C ALA A 6 38.58 -46.42 -7.74
N THR A 7 39.17 -45.31 -7.30
CA THR A 7 38.78 -44.68 -6.02
C THR A 7 39.32 -43.24 -5.85
N CYS A 8 38.52 -42.34 -5.26
CA CYS A 8 38.87 -41.02 -4.68
C CYS A 8 39.40 -39.90 -5.61
N LEU A 9 38.80 -38.69 -5.66
CA LEU A 9 38.81 -37.53 -4.71
C LEU A 9 40.09 -36.63 -4.77
N PRO A 10 40.07 -35.34 -4.36
CA PRO A 10 40.32 -34.21 -5.29
C PRO A 10 41.54 -33.32 -4.97
N MET A 11 41.80 -32.27 -5.78
CA MET A 11 42.84 -31.26 -5.50
C MET A 11 42.41 -29.78 -5.62
N LEU A 12 42.42 -29.12 -4.45
CA LEU A 12 43.04 -27.84 -4.07
C LEU A 12 43.28 -26.67 -5.07
N ALA A 13 43.08 -25.47 -4.53
CA ALA A 13 43.35 -24.17 -5.15
C ALA A 13 44.79 -23.65 -4.89
N ARG A 14 45.24 -22.66 -5.69
CA ARG A 14 46.35 -21.77 -5.32
C ARG A 14 46.32 -20.41 -6.03
N ARG A 15 46.55 -19.32 -5.27
CA ARG A 15 47.06 -18.03 -5.78
C ARG A 15 48.58 -18.09 -5.93
N PRO A 16 49.19 -17.12 -6.62
CA PRO A 16 50.37 -16.49 -6.02
C PRO A 16 50.36 -14.96 -6.06
N SER A 17 51.14 -14.38 -5.17
CA SER A 17 51.48 -12.96 -5.04
C SER A 17 53.00 -12.79 -5.15
N ALA A 18 53.48 -11.72 -5.78
CA ALA A 18 54.87 -11.27 -5.66
C ALA A 18 54.96 -9.75 -5.89
N SER A 19 55.94 -9.11 -5.26
CA SER A 19 56.21 -7.66 -5.28
C SER A 19 57.72 -7.44 -5.29
N SER A 20 58.22 -6.42 -6.00
CA SER A 20 59.09 -5.36 -5.41
C SER A 20 59.82 -4.45 -6.42
N SER A 21 59.63 -3.13 -6.25
CA SER A 21 60.63 -2.03 -6.31
C SER A 21 61.17 -1.39 -7.62
N ARG A 22 61.24 -0.04 -7.54
CA ARG A 22 62.02 0.97 -8.33
C ARG A 22 61.55 1.25 -9.78
N MET A 23 61.58 2.48 -10.32
CA MET A 23 62.09 3.80 -9.85
C MET A 23 61.05 4.93 -10.02
N MET A 24 61.28 6.07 -9.35
CA MET A 24 60.61 7.36 -9.63
C MET A 24 61.28 8.07 -10.82
N THR A 25 60.47 8.67 -11.70
CA THR A 25 60.89 9.78 -12.57
C THR A 25 59.84 10.88 -12.56
N SER A 26 60.29 12.11 -12.33
CA SER A 26 59.45 13.31 -12.27
C SER A 26 59.32 13.94 -13.66
N SER A 27 58.10 14.34 -14.04
CA SER A 27 57.87 15.25 -15.18
C SER A 27 56.93 16.38 -14.75
N SER A 28 57.53 17.54 -14.51
CA SER A 28 56.84 18.80 -14.21
C SER A 28 56.59 19.58 -15.49
N ALA A 29 55.32 19.81 -15.85
CA ALA A 29 54.95 20.75 -16.90
C ALA A 29 54.64 22.12 -16.26
N MET A 30 55.44 23.14 -16.60
CA MET A 30 55.14 24.53 -16.25
C MET A 30 54.12 25.12 -17.24
N VAL A 31 53.15 25.87 -16.72
CA VAL A 31 52.32 26.80 -17.51
C VAL A 31 52.32 28.13 -16.77
N ASP A 32 52.98 29.13 -17.36
CA ASP A 32 52.97 30.50 -16.87
C ASP A 32 51.60 31.15 -17.08
N ILE A 33 51.00 31.69 -16.01
CA ILE A 33 49.85 32.59 -16.11
C ILE A 33 50.17 33.89 -15.38
N LYS A 34 50.24 34.96 -16.15
CA LYS A 34 50.63 36.31 -15.73
C LYS A 34 49.47 36.99 -14.97
N VAL A 35 49.72 37.46 -13.74
CA VAL A 35 48.70 38.02 -12.84
C VAL A 35 48.60 39.54 -12.92
N THR A 36 47.46 40.07 -13.38
CA THR A 36 46.82 41.35 -12.97
C THR A 36 45.48 41.48 -13.76
N THR A 37 44.34 41.93 -13.25
CA THR A 37 43.99 42.73 -12.06
C THR A 37 42.66 42.28 -11.41
N GLN A 38 42.61 42.31 -10.06
CA GLN A 38 41.50 42.74 -9.20
C GLN A 38 40.02 42.52 -9.61
N VAL A 39 39.40 41.45 -9.11
CA VAL A 39 38.03 41.50 -8.52
C VAL A 39 38.03 40.75 -7.20
N LYS A 40 37.66 41.43 -6.10
CA LYS A 40 37.68 40.87 -4.74
C LYS A 40 36.28 40.44 -4.32
N LEU A 41 35.90 39.20 -4.67
CA LEU A 41 34.63 38.61 -4.25
C LEU A 41 34.80 37.88 -2.90
N SER A 42 34.36 38.52 -1.83
CA SER A 42 34.27 37.93 -0.50
C SER A 42 33.08 36.95 -0.42
N SER A 43 33.36 35.67 -0.20
CA SER A 43 32.33 34.68 0.14
C SER A 43 31.70 35.04 1.49
N SER A 44 30.40 35.30 1.50
CA SER A 44 29.61 35.58 2.71
C SER A 44 28.59 34.46 2.92
N SER A 45 28.93 33.51 3.79
CA SER A 45 28.05 32.43 4.21
C SER A 45 27.00 32.96 5.20
N CYS A 46 25.85 33.42 4.70
CA CYS A 46 24.75 33.89 5.54
C CYS A 46 24.03 32.72 6.24
N ILE A 47 24.55 32.29 7.39
CA ILE A 47 23.82 31.46 8.36
C ILE A 47 22.83 32.38 9.09
N SER A 48 21.53 32.18 8.86
CA SER A 48 20.46 32.92 9.53
C SER A 48 20.28 32.47 10.99
N PHE A 49 21.10 33.00 11.88
CA PHE A 49 20.88 32.87 13.33
C PHE A 49 19.56 33.56 13.74
N ILE A 50 18.59 32.75 14.16
CA ILE A 50 17.37 33.23 14.82
C ILE A 50 17.77 33.86 16.15
N LYS A 51 17.55 35.18 16.30
CA LYS A 51 17.72 35.87 17.58
C LYS A 51 16.65 35.40 18.57
N PRO A 52 16.99 35.00 19.81
CA PRO A 52 15.99 34.70 20.82
C PRO A 52 15.32 36.01 21.29
N VAL A 53 14.05 36.20 20.92
CA VAL A 53 13.23 37.29 21.45
C VAL A 53 12.89 36.97 22.90
N ARG A 54 13.51 37.69 23.84
CA ARG A 54 13.32 37.50 25.28
C ARG A 54 12.06 38.23 25.76
N GLN A 55 10.89 37.63 25.55
CA GLN A 55 9.63 38.14 26.13
C GLN A 55 9.54 37.76 27.61
N SER A 56 9.45 38.78 28.47
CA SER A 56 9.18 38.63 29.89
C SER A 56 7.67 38.42 30.12
N PHE A 57 7.25 37.18 30.36
CA PHE A 57 5.88 36.89 30.76
C PHE A 57 5.65 37.24 32.23
N THR A 58 4.96 38.35 32.50
CA THR A 58 4.40 38.66 33.81
C THR A 58 3.17 37.77 34.06
N SER A 59 3.27 36.86 35.03
CA SER A 59 2.17 35.97 35.42
C SER A 59 1.04 36.74 36.12
N ALA A 60 0.00 37.10 35.37
CA ALA A 60 -1.26 37.56 35.94
C ALA A 60 -2.15 36.34 36.28
N ARG A 61 -2.41 36.15 37.58
CA ARG A 61 -3.16 35.00 38.11
C ARG A 61 -4.66 35.15 37.89
N LEU A 62 -5.16 34.70 36.74
CA LEU A 62 -6.60 34.62 36.47
C LEU A 62 -7.27 33.57 37.37
N LYS A 63 -8.40 33.93 37.99
CA LYS A 63 -9.21 33.00 38.80
C LYS A 63 -9.87 31.97 37.88
N ALA A 64 -9.58 30.70 38.08
CA ALA A 64 -10.31 29.62 37.43
C ALA A 64 -11.74 29.52 38.01
N SER A 65 -12.75 29.81 37.20
CA SER A 65 -14.13 29.42 37.47
C SER A 65 -14.34 27.99 36.97
N ASN A 66 -14.77 27.09 37.88
CA ASN A 66 -15.05 25.70 37.53
C ASN A 66 -16.33 25.62 36.68
N VAL A 67 -16.20 25.69 35.36
CA VAL A 67 -17.28 25.34 34.43
C VAL A 67 -17.25 23.83 34.20
N VAL A 68 -18.14 23.11 34.90
CA VAL A 68 -18.34 21.67 34.70
C VAL A 68 -19.12 21.47 33.40
N ILE A 69 -18.41 21.24 32.29
CA ILE A 69 -19.04 20.81 31.03
C ILE A 69 -19.41 19.34 31.17
N ARG A 70 -20.65 19.08 31.56
CA ARG A 70 -21.25 17.74 31.60
C ARG A 70 -21.53 17.30 30.16
N ALA A 71 -20.69 16.44 29.60
CA ALA A 71 -20.94 15.81 28.31
C ALA A 71 -22.25 14.98 28.39
N MET A 72 -23.27 15.40 27.63
CA MET A 72 -24.51 14.64 27.52
C MET A 72 -24.29 13.45 26.59
N SER A 73 -24.35 12.24 27.15
CA SER A 73 -24.51 11.02 26.35
C SER A 73 -25.99 10.81 26.10
N GLU A 74 -26.51 11.45 25.06
CA GLU A 74 -27.82 11.11 24.51
C GLU A 74 -27.69 9.91 23.57
N LYS A 75 -28.63 8.96 23.69
CA LYS A 75 -28.78 7.89 22.70
C LYS A 75 -29.31 8.53 21.43
N ASN A 76 -28.48 8.56 20.39
CA ASN A 76 -28.88 9.08 19.09
C ASN A 76 -29.94 8.15 18.48
N GLU A 77 -31.21 8.51 18.59
CA GLU A 77 -32.26 7.93 17.74
C GLU A 77 -31.95 8.29 16.28
N ILE A 78 -31.95 7.29 15.40
CA ILE A 78 -31.45 7.45 14.03
C ILE A 78 -32.53 8.08 13.14
N ASN A 79 -32.83 9.35 13.39
CA ASN A 79 -33.41 10.23 12.38
C ASN A 79 -32.25 10.95 11.67
N GLY A 80 -32.25 10.88 10.33
CA GLY A 80 -31.08 11.13 9.50
C GLY A 80 -30.37 12.47 9.79
N VAL A 81 -29.12 12.39 10.24
CA VAL A 81 -28.25 13.56 10.39
C VAL A 81 -28.04 14.20 9.01
N SER A 82 -28.55 15.42 8.84
CA SER A 82 -28.42 16.20 7.61
C SER A 82 -27.00 16.78 7.46
N GLY A 83 -26.01 15.89 7.31
CA GLY A 83 -24.69 16.27 6.82
C GLY A 83 -24.71 16.56 5.32
N LEU A 84 -23.62 17.14 4.81
CA LEU A 84 -23.35 17.14 3.37
C LEU A 84 -23.22 15.69 2.89
N ASN A 85 -24.23 15.20 2.18
CA ASN A 85 -24.25 13.84 1.67
C ASN A 85 -23.11 13.64 0.65
N ILE A 86 -22.36 12.55 0.82
CA ILE A 86 -21.36 12.11 -0.16
C ILE A 86 -22.14 11.50 -1.34
N ASP A 87 -22.15 12.20 -2.46
CA ASP A 87 -22.83 11.77 -3.70
C ASP A 87 -21.81 11.25 -4.72
N LEU A 88 -21.90 9.96 -5.00
CA LEU A 88 -21.12 9.26 -6.03
C LEU A 88 -22.02 8.63 -7.10
N ARG A 89 -23.26 9.10 -7.24
CA ARG A 89 -24.17 8.62 -8.29
C ARG A 89 -23.59 8.86 -9.69
N GLY A 90 -23.66 7.84 -10.54
CA GLY A 90 -23.06 7.87 -11.87
C GLY A 90 -21.52 7.83 -11.87
N LYS A 91 -20.89 7.50 -10.73
CA LYS A 91 -19.45 7.24 -10.62
C LYS A 91 -19.20 5.75 -10.56
N ARG A 92 -18.07 5.31 -11.13
CA ARG A 92 -17.67 3.90 -11.12
C ARG A 92 -16.36 3.68 -10.37
N ALA A 93 -16.36 2.71 -9.47
CA ALA A 93 -15.22 2.32 -8.67
C ALA A 93 -14.70 0.95 -9.07
N PHE A 94 -13.38 0.81 -9.24
CA PHE A 94 -12.69 -0.48 -9.31
C PHE A 94 -11.94 -0.73 -8.00
N ILE A 95 -12.32 -1.80 -7.27
CA ILE A 95 -11.71 -2.18 -6.00
C ILE A 95 -10.88 -3.44 -6.18
N ALA A 96 -9.55 -3.29 -6.18
CA ALA A 96 -8.60 -4.38 -6.21
C ALA A 96 -8.38 -4.94 -4.79
N GLY A 97 -8.57 -6.25 -4.60
CA GLY A 97 -8.26 -6.93 -3.33
C GLY A 97 -9.47 -7.31 -2.46
N VAL A 98 -10.64 -7.57 -3.06
CA VAL A 98 -11.77 -8.18 -2.34
C VAL A 98 -11.75 -9.69 -2.60
N ALA A 99 -11.95 -10.50 -1.57
CA ALA A 99 -12.00 -11.97 -1.66
C ALA A 99 -12.99 -12.62 -0.68
N ASP A 100 -13.50 -11.84 0.27
CA ASP A 100 -14.53 -12.15 1.25
C ASP A 100 -15.07 -10.82 1.82
N ASP A 101 -16.02 -10.90 2.74
CA ASP A 101 -16.73 -9.76 3.34
C ASP A 101 -16.12 -9.23 4.66
N ASN A 102 -14.92 -9.68 5.02
CA ASN A 102 -14.25 -9.37 6.30
C ASN A 102 -13.10 -8.36 6.15
N GLY A 103 -12.75 -8.01 4.91
CA GLY A 103 -11.65 -7.09 4.58
C GLY A 103 -12.09 -5.64 4.40
N TYR A 104 -11.14 -4.71 4.52
CA TYR A 104 -11.37 -3.29 4.24
C TYR A 104 -11.89 -3.02 2.83
N GLY A 105 -11.47 -3.80 1.82
CA GLY A 105 -11.96 -3.66 0.45
C GLY A 105 -13.48 -3.85 0.33
N TRP A 106 -14.06 -4.77 1.12
CA TRP A 106 -15.51 -4.94 1.20
C TRP A 106 -16.19 -3.76 1.91
N ALA A 107 -15.62 -3.29 3.03
CA ALA A 107 -16.12 -2.13 3.75
C ALA A 107 -16.13 -0.85 2.89
N ILE A 108 -15.07 -0.66 2.09
CA ILE A 108 -14.96 0.45 1.13
C ILE A 108 -15.97 0.30 -0.01
N ALA A 109 -16.09 -0.89 -0.63
CA ALA A 109 -17.09 -1.14 -1.66
C ALA A 109 -18.51 -0.84 -1.15
N LYS A 110 -18.83 -1.26 0.08
CA LYS A 110 -20.11 -0.99 0.75
C LYS A 110 -20.36 0.50 0.98
N ALA A 111 -19.35 1.25 1.41
CA ALA A 111 -19.45 2.69 1.60
C ALA A 111 -19.62 3.45 0.27
N LEU A 112 -18.91 3.04 -0.79
CA LEU A 112 -19.03 3.61 -2.12
C LEU A 112 -20.41 3.32 -2.74
N ALA A 113 -20.94 2.10 -2.56
CA ALA A 113 -22.28 1.72 -2.99
C ALA A 113 -23.38 2.49 -2.23
N ALA A 114 -23.20 2.71 -0.92
CA ALA A 114 -24.12 3.55 -0.13
C ALA A 114 -24.15 5.01 -0.59
N ALA A 115 -23.04 5.51 -1.16
CA ALA A 115 -22.96 6.81 -1.81
C ALA A 115 -23.43 6.82 -3.28
N GLY A 116 -23.83 5.67 -3.83
CA GLY A 116 -24.42 5.53 -5.17
C GLY A 116 -23.46 5.18 -6.32
N ALA A 117 -22.24 4.74 -6.03
CA ALA A 117 -21.27 4.34 -7.07
C ALA A 117 -21.52 2.92 -7.62
N ASP A 118 -21.27 2.72 -8.91
CA ASP A 118 -21.11 1.40 -9.54
C ASP A 118 -19.88 0.70 -8.98
N ILE A 119 -20.02 -0.57 -8.56
CA ILE A 119 -18.96 -1.36 -7.93
C ILE A 119 -18.41 -2.43 -8.87
N LEU A 120 -17.16 -2.27 -9.30
CA LEU A 120 -16.34 -3.30 -9.94
C LEU A 120 -15.31 -3.84 -8.95
N VAL A 121 -15.04 -5.15 -9.00
CA VAL A 121 -14.15 -5.82 -8.04
C VAL A 121 -13.07 -6.64 -8.74
N GLY A 122 -11.80 -6.39 -8.41
CA GLY A 122 -10.69 -7.28 -8.73
C GLY A 122 -10.45 -8.30 -7.62
N THR A 123 -10.72 -9.58 -7.89
CA THR A 123 -10.58 -10.70 -6.95
C THR A 123 -9.34 -11.53 -7.27
N TRP A 124 -8.55 -11.88 -6.25
CA TRP A 124 -7.36 -12.72 -6.45
C TRP A 124 -7.73 -14.07 -7.07
N VAL A 125 -7.07 -14.48 -8.16
CA VAL A 125 -7.48 -15.64 -8.98
C VAL A 125 -7.67 -16.93 -8.14
N PRO A 126 -6.73 -17.34 -7.25
CA PRO A 126 -6.94 -18.45 -6.29
C PRO A 126 -8.13 -18.35 -5.34
N ALA A 127 -8.75 -17.19 -5.17
CA ALA A 127 -9.93 -16.95 -4.33
C ALA A 127 -11.22 -16.70 -5.14
N LEU A 128 -11.15 -16.52 -6.46
CA LEU A 128 -12.27 -16.16 -7.33
C LEU A 128 -13.46 -17.12 -7.18
N ASN A 129 -13.26 -18.41 -7.44
CA ASN A 129 -14.34 -19.41 -7.47
C ASN A 129 -15.10 -19.49 -6.13
N ILE A 130 -14.40 -19.37 -4.99
CA ILE A 130 -15.05 -19.42 -3.67
C ILE A 130 -15.77 -18.10 -3.33
N PHE A 131 -15.24 -16.95 -3.77
CA PHE A 131 -15.89 -15.65 -3.64
C PHE A 131 -17.19 -15.60 -4.44
N GLU A 132 -17.13 -15.89 -5.75
CA GLU A 132 -18.31 -15.88 -6.63
C GLU A 132 -19.36 -16.90 -6.23
N THR A 133 -18.95 -18.11 -5.83
CA THR A 133 -19.87 -19.14 -5.33
C THR A 133 -20.55 -18.70 -4.03
N SER A 134 -19.84 -18.00 -3.15
CA SER A 134 -20.41 -17.50 -1.89
C SER A 134 -21.37 -16.34 -2.12
N LEU A 135 -21.03 -15.42 -3.03
CA LEU A 135 -21.89 -14.32 -3.47
C LEU A 135 -23.17 -14.84 -4.12
N ARG A 136 -23.07 -15.76 -5.08
CA ARG A 136 -24.21 -16.37 -5.79
C ARG A 136 -25.14 -17.17 -4.86
N ARG A 137 -24.59 -17.75 -3.80
CA ARG A 137 -25.36 -18.48 -2.77
C ARG A 137 -25.93 -17.59 -1.66
N GLY A 138 -25.84 -16.27 -1.79
CA GLY A 138 -26.37 -15.32 -0.81
C GLY A 138 -25.63 -15.30 0.53
N LYS A 139 -24.44 -15.91 0.64
CA LYS A 139 -23.70 -15.95 1.91
C LYS A 139 -23.32 -14.57 2.43
N PHE A 140 -23.16 -13.61 1.52
CA PHE A 140 -22.82 -12.22 1.83
C PHE A 140 -24.07 -11.32 1.94
N ASP A 141 -25.30 -11.83 1.84
CA ASP A 141 -26.48 -10.96 1.78
C ASP A 141 -26.72 -10.17 3.07
N GLY A 142 -26.29 -10.68 4.23
CA GLY A 142 -26.24 -9.92 5.47
C GLY A 142 -25.26 -8.75 5.39
N SER A 143 -24.01 -9.00 5.00
CA SER A 143 -22.95 -8.00 4.91
C SER A 143 -23.15 -7.01 3.74
N ARG A 144 -23.93 -7.37 2.71
CA ARG A 144 -24.34 -6.50 1.59
C ARG A 144 -25.39 -5.44 1.97
N ARG A 145 -26.16 -5.58 3.07
CA ARG A 145 -27.23 -4.62 3.42
C ARG A 145 -26.70 -3.20 3.61
N LEU A 146 -27.20 -2.26 2.81
CA LEU A 146 -26.88 -0.83 2.85
C LEU A 146 -27.79 -0.09 3.85
N PRO A 147 -27.44 1.14 4.27
CA PRO A 147 -28.23 1.91 5.26
C PRO A 147 -29.67 2.24 4.82
N ASN A 148 -29.94 2.27 3.51
CA ASN A 148 -31.27 2.46 2.92
C ASN A 148 -32.09 1.14 2.85
N GLY A 149 -31.56 0.03 3.36
CA GLY A 149 -32.21 -1.29 3.33
C GLY A 149 -32.00 -2.11 2.06
N SER A 150 -31.44 -1.53 0.97
CA SER A 150 -31.12 -2.30 -0.24
C SER A 150 -29.87 -3.16 -0.05
N LEU A 151 -29.58 -4.06 -0.99
CA LEU A 151 -28.32 -4.80 -1.01
C LEU A 151 -27.31 -4.08 -1.92
N MET A 152 -26.04 -4.06 -1.50
CA MET A 152 -24.92 -3.71 -2.37
C MET A 152 -24.91 -4.64 -3.59
N GLU A 153 -24.86 -4.06 -4.78
CA GLU A 153 -24.64 -4.77 -6.03
C GLU A 153 -23.14 -4.71 -6.40
N ILE A 154 -22.59 -5.82 -6.87
CA ILE A 154 -21.27 -5.87 -7.50
C ILE A 154 -21.55 -6.08 -8.99
N VAL A 155 -21.33 -5.04 -9.79
CA VAL A 155 -21.70 -4.99 -11.21
C VAL A 155 -20.90 -5.99 -12.03
N LYS A 156 -19.59 -6.12 -11.73
CA LYS A 156 -18.74 -7.17 -12.32
C LYS A 156 -17.58 -7.54 -11.39
N VAL A 157 -17.26 -8.83 -11.35
CA VAL A 157 -16.06 -9.38 -10.73
C VAL A 157 -15.06 -9.68 -11.85
N TYR A 158 -13.80 -9.30 -11.63
CA TYR A 158 -12.68 -9.59 -12.50
C TYR A 158 -11.69 -10.51 -11.77
N PRO A 159 -11.17 -11.56 -12.42
CA PRO A 159 -9.97 -12.24 -11.93
C PRO A 159 -8.80 -11.26 -12.00
N LEU A 160 -7.96 -11.21 -10.97
CA LEU A 160 -6.81 -10.31 -10.91
C LEU A 160 -5.66 -10.99 -10.16
N ASP A 161 -4.43 -10.88 -10.65
CA ASP A 161 -3.23 -11.07 -9.84
C ASP A 161 -2.25 -9.93 -10.07
N ALA A 162 -2.23 -8.99 -9.11
CA ALA A 162 -1.55 -7.71 -9.23
C ALA A 162 -0.02 -7.77 -9.01
N VAL A 163 0.58 -8.97 -9.06
CA VAL A 163 2.04 -9.16 -9.12
C VAL A 163 2.55 -9.36 -10.55
N PHE A 164 1.66 -9.49 -11.54
CA PHE A 164 1.97 -9.66 -12.95
C PHE A 164 1.33 -8.53 -13.76
N ASP A 165 2.15 -7.73 -14.45
CA ASP A 165 1.67 -6.56 -15.17
C ASP A 165 1.05 -6.97 -16.51
N SER A 166 1.72 -7.85 -17.26
CA SER A 166 1.29 -8.38 -18.56
C SER A 166 1.49 -9.91 -18.66
N PRO A 167 0.86 -10.61 -19.62
CA PRO A 167 0.94 -12.08 -19.74
C PRO A 167 2.35 -12.67 -19.91
N GLU A 168 3.26 -11.89 -20.48
CA GLU A 168 4.69 -12.22 -20.62
C GLU A 168 5.45 -12.28 -19.30
N ASP A 169 4.96 -11.63 -18.24
CA ASP A 169 5.57 -11.67 -16.90
C ASP A 169 5.23 -12.95 -16.14
N VAL A 170 4.28 -13.75 -16.63
CA VAL A 170 3.72 -14.90 -15.91
C VAL A 170 4.59 -16.16 -16.10
N PRO A 171 5.17 -16.71 -15.02
CA PRO A 171 5.92 -17.97 -15.06
C PRO A 171 5.05 -19.17 -15.47
N GLU A 172 5.64 -20.15 -16.15
CA GLU A 172 4.92 -21.32 -16.67
C GLU A 172 4.28 -22.17 -15.57
N ASP A 173 4.86 -22.23 -14.37
CA ASP A 173 4.29 -22.92 -13.20
C ASP A 173 3.04 -22.21 -12.64
N ILE A 174 2.88 -20.91 -12.90
CA ILE A 174 1.65 -20.16 -12.61
C ILE A 174 0.63 -20.35 -13.73
N ARG A 175 1.04 -20.27 -15.01
CA ARG A 175 0.16 -20.50 -16.17
C ARG A 175 -0.51 -21.88 -16.15
N THR A 176 0.26 -22.91 -15.81
CA THR A 176 -0.22 -24.31 -15.72
C THR A 176 -0.91 -24.65 -14.40
N ASN A 177 -0.92 -23.73 -13.43
CA ASN A 177 -1.57 -23.95 -12.14
C ASN A 177 -3.09 -24.07 -12.30
N LYS A 178 -3.67 -25.15 -11.78
CA LYS A 178 -5.13 -25.42 -11.86
C LYS A 178 -6.02 -24.29 -11.34
N ARG A 179 -5.51 -23.40 -10.47
CA ARG A 179 -6.26 -22.23 -9.98
C ARG A 179 -6.33 -21.09 -11.00
N TYR A 180 -5.31 -20.95 -11.86
CA TYR A 180 -5.22 -19.91 -12.88
C TYR A 180 -5.71 -20.41 -14.24
N ALA A 181 -5.51 -21.68 -14.57
CA ALA A 181 -5.91 -22.28 -15.85
C ALA A 181 -7.44 -22.20 -16.14
N GLY A 182 -8.28 -21.97 -15.12
CA GLY A 182 -9.71 -21.75 -15.26
C GLY A 182 -10.11 -20.27 -15.46
N SER A 183 -9.16 -19.36 -15.67
CA SER A 183 -9.40 -17.92 -15.82
C SER A 183 -8.43 -17.29 -16.82
N SER A 184 -8.90 -16.31 -17.58
CA SER A 184 -8.09 -15.48 -18.48
C SER A 184 -8.17 -14.02 -18.07
N ASN A 185 -7.38 -13.16 -18.72
CA ASN A 185 -7.45 -11.70 -18.59
C ASN A 185 -7.29 -11.21 -17.15
N TRP A 186 -6.27 -11.69 -16.44
CA TRP A 186 -6.09 -11.47 -15.01
C TRP A 186 -4.78 -10.77 -14.62
N THR A 187 -3.89 -10.51 -15.57
CA THR A 187 -2.77 -9.57 -15.35
C THR A 187 -3.30 -8.13 -15.29
N VAL A 188 -2.55 -7.22 -14.66
CA VAL A 188 -3.04 -5.85 -14.40
C VAL A 188 -3.48 -5.13 -15.69
N LYS A 189 -2.71 -5.29 -16.77
CA LYS A 189 -3.00 -4.74 -18.09
C LYS A 189 -4.28 -5.32 -18.69
N GLU A 190 -4.42 -6.65 -18.73
CA GLU A 190 -5.61 -7.31 -19.30
C GLU A 190 -6.89 -6.95 -18.54
N VAL A 191 -6.81 -6.78 -17.21
CA VAL A 191 -7.96 -6.36 -16.40
C VAL A 191 -8.33 -4.90 -16.70
N ALA A 192 -7.36 -4.01 -16.82
CA ALA A 192 -7.61 -2.61 -17.21
C ALA A 192 -8.21 -2.51 -18.62
N GLU A 193 -7.72 -3.32 -19.57
CA GLU A 193 -8.28 -3.44 -20.93
C GLU A 193 -9.69 -4.02 -20.91
N SER A 194 -9.96 -5.03 -20.08
CA SER A 194 -11.30 -5.61 -19.92
C SER A 194 -12.29 -4.60 -19.34
N VAL A 195 -11.93 -3.87 -18.27
CA VAL A 195 -12.74 -2.78 -17.71
C VAL A 195 -12.99 -1.68 -18.73
N LYS A 196 -11.98 -1.31 -19.55
CA LYS A 196 -12.15 -0.36 -20.65
C LYS A 196 -13.17 -0.85 -21.69
N ASN A 197 -13.11 -2.11 -22.07
CA ASN A 197 -13.99 -2.68 -23.09
C ASN A 197 -15.44 -2.83 -22.58
N ASP A 198 -15.61 -3.22 -21.31
CA ASP A 198 -16.93 -3.39 -20.67
C ASP A 198 -17.61 -2.04 -20.35
N PHE A 199 -16.84 -1.05 -19.89
CA PHE A 199 -17.37 0.13 -19.19
C PHE A 199 -16.84 1.49 -19.69
N GLY A 200 -15.83 1.49 -20.56
CA GLY A 200 -15.18 2.69 -21.11
C GLY A 200 -14.26 3.43 -20.13
N SER A 201 -14.78 3.74 -18.93
CA SER A 201 -14.09 4.52 -17.90
C SER A 201 -14.49 4.12 -16.47
N ILE A 202 -13.67 4.57 -15.52
CA ILE A 202 -13.94 4.58 -14.08
C ILE A 202 -13.65 5.97 -13.51
N ASP A 203 -14.07 6.25 -12.27
CA ASP A 203 -13.76 7.50 -11.55
C ASP A 203 -12.91 7.25 -10.30
N ILE A 204 -12.99 6.04 -9.73
CA ILE A 204 -12.37 5.69 -8.45
C ILE A 204 -11.56 4.40 -8.58
N LEU A 205 -10.30 4.41 -8.15
CA LEU A 205 -9.46 3.20 -8.04
C LEU A 205 -9.09 2.95 -6.57
N VAL A 206 -9.50 1.81 -6.03
CA VAL A 206 -9.18 1.40 -4.65
C VAL A 206 -8.18 0.25 -4.67
N HIS A 207 -7.07 0.41 -3.95
CA HIS A 207 -6.08 -0.62 -3.69
C HIS A 207 -6.21 -1.11 -2.24
N SER A 208 -6.78 -2.31 -2.08
CA SER A 208 -7.02 -2.96 -0.79
C SER A 208 -6.37 -4.35 -0.74
N LEU A 209 -5.21 -4.52 -1.39
CA LEU A 209 -4.45 -5.78 -1.38
C LEU A 209 -3.06 -5.61 -0.74
N ALA A 210 -2.58 -6.70 -0.16
CA ALA A 210 -1.24 -6.84 0.39
C ALA A 210 -0.93 -8.34 0.52
N ASN A 211 0.32 -8.72 0.31
CA ASN A 211 0.82 -10.06 0.54
C ASN A 211 2.31 -10.01 0.92
N GLY A 212 2.73 -10.89 1.82
CA GLY A 212 4.10 -10.98 2.30
C GLY A 212 4.41 -12.41 2.74
N PRO A 213 5.15 -13.22 1.96
CA PRO A 213 5.29 -14.66 2.21
C PRO A 213 6.10 -15.00 3.47
N GLU A 214 6.85 -14.03 4.01
CA GLU A 214 7.67 -14.18 5.23
C GLU A 214 7.20 -13.25 6.36
N VAL A 215 5.95 -12.75 6.33
CA VAL A 215 5.43 -11.71 7.25
C VAL A 215 5.60 -12.02 8.74
N THR A 216 5.64 -13.30 9.13
CA THR A 216 5.85 -13.72 10.52
C THR A 216 7.32 -13.67 10.97
N LYS A 217 8.29 -13.53 10.06
CA LYS A 217 9.72 -13.47 10.39
C LYS A 217 10.17 -12.05 10.77
N PRO A 218 11.07 -11.89 11.75
CA PRO A 218 11.80 -10.64 11.96
C PRO A 218 12.52 -10.18 10.68
N LEU A 219 12.71 -8.86 10.53
CA LEU A 219 13.38 -8.31 9.35
C LEU A 219 14.83 -8.81 9.19
N LEU A 220 15.53 -9.09 10.30
CA LEU A 220 16.88 -9.67 10.31
C LEU A 220 16.96 -11.11 9.77
N GLU A 221 15.83 -11.82 9.73
CA GLU A 221 15.71 -13.21 9.24
C GLU A 221 14.97 -13.31 7.89
N THR A 222 14.50 -12.18 7.38
CA THR A 222 13.72 -12.09 6.14
C THR A 222 14.63 -12.27 4.93
N SER A 223 14.32 -13.23 4.06
CA SER A 223 15.12 -13.43 2.84
C SER A 223 14.93 -12.27 1.85
N ARG A 224 15.93 -12.02 1.00
CA ARG A 224 15.82 -11.05 -0.11
C ARG A 224 14.62 -11.36 -1.01
N LYS A 225 14.32 -12.64 -1.26
CA LYS A 225 13.17 -13.06 -2.08
C LYS A 225 11.84 -12.72 -1.40
N GLY A 226 11.69 -13.02 -0.11
CA GLY A 226 10.48 -12.70 0.65
C GLY A 226 10.24 -11.20 0.78
N TYR A 227 11.29 -10.42 1.05
CA TYR A 227 11.25 -8.97 1.11
C TYR A 227 10.78 -8.35 -0.23
N LEU A 228 11.40 -8.75 -1.35
CA LEU A 228 11.04 -8.23 -2.67
C LEU A 228 9.62 -8.67 -3.10
N ALA A 229 9.20 -9.88 -2.75
CA ALA A 229 7.82 -10.33 -2.97
C ALA A 229 6.80 -9.49 -2.18
N ALA A 230 7.14 -9.08 -0.94
CA ALA A 230 6.29 -8.20 -0.15
C ALA A 230 6.13 -6.80 -0.78
N LEU A 231 7.23 -6.19 -1.26
CA LEU A 231 7.19 -4.90 -1.96
C LEU A 231 6.47 -4.99 -3.30
N SER A 232 6.70 -6.05 -4.08
CA SER A 232 6.03 -6.30 -5.36
C SER A 232 4.51 -6.34 -5.17
N ALA A 233 4.03 -7.22 -4.28
CA ALA A 233 2.59 -7.40 -4.06
C ALA A 233 1.91 -6.27 -3.30
N SER A 234 2.62 -5.55 -2.41
CA SER A 234 2.00 -4.60 -1.46
C SER A 234 2.34 -3.12 -1.70
N SER A 235 3.23 -2.81 -2.65
CA SER A 235 3.64 -1.44 -3.02
C SER A 235 3.59 -1.26 -4.53
N TYR A 236 4.40 -2.03 -5.29
CA TYR A 236 4.52 -1.86 -6.74
C TYR A 236 3.21 -2.16 -7.48
N SER A 237 2.43 -3.13 -6.99
CA SER A 237 1.07 -3.40 -7.46
C SER A 237 0.16 -2.17 -7.49
N TYR A 238 0.37 -1.17 -6.60
CA TYR A 238 -0.36 0.10 -6.64
C TYR A 238 0.11 1.01 -7.78
N ILE A 239 1.42 1.08 -8.01
CA ILE A 239 2.02 1.81 -9.14
C ILE A 239 1.49 1.22 -10.45
N SER A 240 1.54 -0.10 -10.62
CA SER A 240 1.07 -0.79 -11.81
C SER A 240 -0.43 -0.61 -12.04
N LEU A 241 -1.26 -0.79 -11.00
CA LEU A 241 -2.71 -0.55 -11.11
C LEU A 241 -3.00 0.90 -11.52
N LEU A 242 -2.35 1.90 -10.91
CA LEU A 242 -2.53 3.28 -11.34
C LEU A 242 -2.01 3.50 -12.78
N GLN A 243 -0.84 2.99 -13.15
CA GLN A 243 -0.28 3.13 -14.49
C GLN A 243 -1.24 2.62 -15.58
N HIS A 244 -1.81 1.43 -15.41
CA HIS A 244 -2.68 0.79 -16.40
C HIS A 244 -4.12 1.35 -16.39
N PHE A 245 -4.64 1.78 -15.24
CA PHE A 245 -5.98 2.40 -15.17
C PHE A 245 -5.97 3.91 -15.44
N LEU A 246 -4.85 4.64 -15.29
CA LEU A 246 -4.79 6.09 -15.50
C LEU A 246 -5.32 6.54 -16.87
N PRO A 247 -5.14 5.82 -18.00
CA PRO A 247 -5.80 6.16 -19.27
C PRO A 247 -7.32 6.20 -19.21
N ILE A 248 -7.96 5.42 -18.32
CA ILE A 248 -9.42 5.26 -18.21
C ILE A 248 -10.06 5.84 -16.93
N ILE A 249 -9.28 6.39 -16.00
CA ILE A 249 -9.84 7.16 -14.85
C ILE A 249 -10.27 8.56 -15.34
N ASN A 250 -11.53 8.95 -15.17
CA ASN A 250 -12.03 10.27 -15.57
C ASN A 250 -11.32 11.43 -14.82
N PRO A 251 -11.04 12.59 -15.45
CA PRO A 251 -10.48 13.75 -14.77
C PRO A 251 -11.31 14.18 -13.55
N GLY A 252 -10.64 14.57 -12.47
CA GLY A 252 -11.28 14.80 -11.16
C GLY A 252 -11.54 13.52 -10.35
N GLY A 253 -11.29 12.35 -10.94
CA GLY A 253 -11.27 11.06 -10.26
C GLY A 253 -10.21 10.96 -9.17
N ALA A 254 -10.24 9.87 -8.41
CA ALA A 254 -9.37 9.68 -7.26
C ALA A 254 -8.97 8.23 -7.04
N THR A 255 -7.78 8.06 -6.45
CA THR A 255 -7.28 6.76 -6.02
C THR A 255 -7.00 6.74 -4.53
N ILE A 256 -7.19 5.58 -3.93
CA ILE A 256 -6.95 5.37 -2.50
C ILE A 256 -6.32 4.01 -2.27
N SER A 257 -5.25 3.97 -1.47
CA SER A 257 -4.64 2.74 -0.98
C SER A 257 -4.77 2.61 0.55
N LEU A 258 -4.46 1.42 1.07
CA LEU A 258 -4.42 1.17 2.52
C LEU A 258 -2.99 0.92 3.00
N THR A 259 -2.56 1.71 3.97
CA THR A 259 -1.29 1.56 4.67
C THR A 259 -1.51 1.27 6.16
N TYR A 260 -0.43 1.09 6.90
CA TYR A 260 -0.43 0.76 8.33
C TYR A 260 0.79 1.36 9.02
N ILE A 261 0.62 1.87 10.24
CA ILE A 261 1.60 2.65 11.03
C ILE A 261 2.98 1.98 11.24
N ALA A 262 3.12 0.69 10.92
CA ALA A 262 4.41 0.00 10.85
C ALA A 262 5.37 0.55 9.78
N SER A 263 4.90 1.42 8.87
CA SER A 263 5.69 2.25 7.96
C SER A 263 6.52 3.31 8.70
N GLU A 264 5.92 3.96 9.70
CA GLU A 264 6.48 5.09 10.45
C GLU A 264 7.06 4.68 11.81
N ARG A 265 6.59 3.58 12.40
CA ARG A 265 6.95 3.13 13.75
C ARG A 265 7.31 1.65 13.76
N SER A 266 8.23 1.26 14.63
CA SER A 266 8.57 -0.16 14.81
C SER A 266 7.41 -0.91 15.49
N ILE A 267 6.76 -1.82 14.76
CA ILE A 267 5.71 -2.70 15.26
C ILE A 267 6.22 -4.16 15.19
N PRO A 268 6.68 -4.75 16.31
CA PRO A 268 7.08 -6.15 16.35
C PRO A 268 5.96 -7.07 15.86
N GLY A 269 6.32 -8.14 15.14
CA GLY A 269 5.36 -9.06 14.51
C GLY A 269 4.86 -8.62 13.12
N TYR A 270 5.07 -7.37 12.70
CA TYR A 270 4.76 -6.91 11.34
C TYR A 270 6.00 -7.05 10.42
N GLY A 271 6.44 -8.30 10.25
CA GLY A 271 7.74 -8.67 9.69
C GLY A 271 7.75 -8.90 8.17
N GLY A 272 8.70 -9.71 7.69
CA GLY A 272 8.79 -10.14 6.29
C GLY A 272 8.99 -9.03 5.24
N GLY A 273 9.38 -7.82 5.66
CA GLY A 273 9.45 -6.64 4.80
C GLY A 273 8.13 -5.88 4.63
N MET A 274 7.04 -6.29 5.30
CA MET A 274 5.74 -5.63 5.18
C MET A 274 5.73 -4.17 5.68
N SER A 275 6.48 -3.86 6.75
CA SER A 275 6.72 -2.47 7.20
C SER A 275 7.34 -1.62 6.10
N SER A 276 8.41 -2.11 5.48
CA SER A 276 9.09 -1.45 4.36
C SER A 276 8.19 -1.28 3.14
N ALA A 277 7.34 -2.27 2.83
CA ALA A 277 6.38 -2.18 1.74
C ALA A 277 5.32 -1.09 1.99
N LYS A 278 4.90 -0.89 3.25
CA LYS A 278 3.98 0.22 3.61
C LYS A 278 4.67 1.58 3.60
N ALA A 279 5.93 1.68 4.05
CA ALA A 279 6.72 2.90 3.89
C ALA A 279 6.93 3.29 2.41
N ALA A 280 7.19 2.31 1.53
CA ALA A 280 7.25 2.53 0.08
C ALA A 280 5.90 3.04 -0.46
N LEU A 281 4.79 2.37 -0.16
CA LEU A 281 3.45 2.76 -0.60
C LEU A 281 3.09 4.21 -0.21
N GLU A 282 3.48 4.67 0.98
CA GLU A 282 3.28 6.05 1.44
C GLU A 282 4.20 7.08 0.79
N SER A 283 5.41 6.67 0.40
CA SER A 283 6.31 7.49 -0.42
C SER A 283 5.75 7.63 -1.83
N ASP A 284 5.40 6.51 -2.45
CA ASP A 284 4.88 6.43 -3.82
C ASP A 284 3.55 7.16 -3.94
N THR A 285 2.69 7.13 -2.91
CA THR A 285 1.46 7.93 -2.85
C THR A 285 1.73 9.44 -3.07
N LYS A 286 2.82 9.98 -2.52
CA LYS A 286 3.18 11.41 -2.65
C LYS A 286 3.71 11.72 -4.05
N VAL A 287 4.53 10.83 -4.61
CA VAL A 287 5.08 10.95 -5.98
C VAL A 287 3.96 10.85 -7.02
N LEU A 288 3.14 9.80 -6.93
CA LEU A 288 2.00 9.57 -7.83
C LEU A 288 0.93 10.67 -7.71
N ALA A 289 0.73 11.27 -6.53
CA ALA A 289 -0.15 12.44 -6.39
C ALA A 289 0.33 13.64 -7.23
N PHE A 290 1.64 13.88 -7.28
CA PHE A 290 2.21 14.91 -8.14
C PHE A 290 2.06 14.53 -9.62
N GLU A 291 2.47 13.33 -10.01
CA GLU A 291 2.49 12.89 -11.41
C GLU A 291 1.08 12.75 -12.00
N ALA A 292 0.19 11.98 -11.38
CA ALA A 292 -1.18 11.77 -11.85
C ALA A 292 -2.04 13.03 -11.71
N GLY A 293 -1.78 13.85 -10.67
CA GLY A 293 -2.41 15.15 -10.49
C GLY A 293 -2.07 16.12 -11.63
N ARG A 294 -0.78 16.24 -11.97
CA ARG A 294 -0.32 17.09 -13.10
C ARG A 294 -0.75 16.55 -14.47
N LYS A 295 -0.73 15.22 -14.65
CA LYS A 295 -1.00 14.57 -15.94
C LYS A 295 -2.49 14.48 -16.29
N LYS A 296 -3.36 14.23 -15.30
CA LYS A 296 -4.80 13.96 -15.56
C LYS A 296 -5.76 14.45 -14.45
N GLN A 297 -5.31 15.35 -13.56
CA GLN A 297 -6.12 15.88 -12.46
C GLN A 297 -6.69 14.79 -11.53
N ILE A 298 -5.92 13.72 -11.30
CA ILE A 298 -6.30 12.62 -10.40
C ILE A 298 -5.70 12.83 -9.03
N ARG A 299 -6.53 12.72 -7.98
CA ARG A 299 -6.07 12.77 -6.59
C ARG A 299 -5.60 11.39 -6.14
N VAL A 300 -4.42 11.28 -5.55
CA VAL A 300 -3.86 10.02 -5.04
C VAL A 300 -3.68 10.16 -3.53
N ASN A 301 -4.27 9.25 -2.75
CA ASN A 301 -4.22 9.27 -1.28
C ASN A 301 -4.01 7.87 -0.70
N THR A 302 -3.71 7.78 0.59
CA THR A 302 -3.65 6.53 1.34
C THR A 302 -4.25 6.71 2.73
N ILE A 303 -4.84 5.66 3.30
CA ILE A 303 -5.34 5.66 4.69
C ILE A 303 -4.45 4.73 5.52
N SER A 304 -3.83 5.27 6.58
CA SER A 304 -3.19 4.45 7.62
C SER A 304 -4.29 3.94 8.56
N ALA A 305 -4.71 2.70 8.34
CA ALA A 305 -5.85 2.10 9.03
C ALA A 305 -5.43 1.45 10.37
N GLY A 306 -6.38 1.33 11.30
CA GLY A 306 -6.17 0.55 12.52
C GLY A 306 -6.23 -0.98 12.26
N PRO A 307 -6.06 -1.79 13.32
CA PRO A 307 -6.19 -3.23 13.22
C PRO A 307 -7.66 -3.64 12.99
N LEU A 308 -7.89 -4.54 12.04
CA LEU A 308 -9.19 -5.15 11.72
C LEU A 308 -9.01 -6.66 11.55
N GLY A 309 -9.93 -7.45 12.12
CA GLY A 309 -9.96 -8.92 12.10
C GLY A 309 -10.24 -9.59 10.74
N SER A 310 -9.66 -9.05 9.67
CA SER A 310 -9.75 -9.57 8.29
C SER A 310 -9.04 -10.91 8.10
N ARG A 311 -9.32 -11.60 6.98
CA ARG A 311 -8.69 -12.88 6.62
C ARG A 311 -7.16 -12.83 6.62
N ALA A 312 -6.57 -11.80 6.01
CA ALA A 312 -5.12 -11.64 5.95
C ALA A 312 -4.52 -11.40 7.34
N ALA A 313 -5.19 -10.60 8.17
CA ALA A 313 -4.71 -10.27 9.51
C ALA A 313 -4.78 -11.47 10.48
N LYS A 314 -5.86 -12.27 10.41
CA LYS A 314 -6.02 -13.53 11.17
C LYS A 314 -4.91 -14.53 10.86
N ALA A 315 -4.44 -14.61 9.62
CA ALA A 315 -3.35 -15.51 9.22
C ALA A 315 -1.98 -15.19 9.86
N ILE A 316 -1.78 -13.98 10.39
CA ILE A 316 -0.54 -13.55 11.06
C ILE A 316 -0.53 -13.99 12.54
N GLY A 317 -1.68 -14.34 13.13
CA GLY A 317 -1.80 -14.79 14.54
C GLY A 317 -1.55 -13.71 15.61
N PHE A 318 -1.19 -12.49 15.20
CA PHE A 318 -0.91 -11.37 16.10
C PHE A 318 -2.03 -10.30 16.14
N ILE A 319 -2.99 -10.35 15.20
CA ILE A 319 -3.98 -9.28 15.04
C ILE A 319 -4.86 -9.07 16.28
N GLU A 320 -5.26 -10.13 16.97
CA GLU A 320 -6.14 -10.06 18.14
C GLU A 320 -5.51 -9.23 19.26
N LYS A 321 -4.22 -9.44 19.53
CA LYS A 321 -3.43 -8.65 20.48
C LYS A 321 -3.32 -7.18 20.05
N MET A 322 -3.26 -6.90 18.75
CA MET A 322 -3.26 -5.52 18.25
C MET A 322 -4.63 -4.85 18.32
N ILE A 323 -5.73 -5.59 18.14
CA ILE A 323 -7.10 -5.08 18.35
C ILE A 323 -7.27 -4.71 19.83
N GLU A 324 -6.92 -5.61 20.76
CA GLU A 324 -6.96 -5.37 22.21
C GLU A 324 -6.05 -4.20 22.62
N TYR A 325 -4.81 -4.16 22.12
CA TYR A 325 -3.89 -3.06 22.37
C TYR A 325 -4.46 -1.73 21.87
N SER A 326 -5.02 -1.69 20.66
CA SER A 326 -5.64 -0.50 20.09
C SER A 326 -6.85 -0.06 20.90
N TYR A 327 -7.75 -0.99 21.28
CA TYR A 327 -8.93 -0.66 22.09
C TYR A 327 -8.54 -0.09 23.45
N THR A 328 -7.54 -0.67 24.11
CA THR A 328 -7.09 -0.27 25.45
C THR A 328 -6.37 1.08 25.45
N ASN A 329 -5.56 1.37 24.42
CA ASN A 329 -4.63 2.51 24.40
C ASN A 329 -5.04 3.65 23.45
N ALA A 330 -6.08 3.50 22.62
CA ALA A 330 -6.57 4.59 21.78
C ALA A 330 -7.24 5.69 22.64
N PRO A 331 -7.15 6.97 22.24
CA PRO A 331 -7.86 8.07 22.90
C PRO A 331 -9.38 7.90 22.97
N LEU A 332 -9.95 7.10 22.08
CA LEU A 332 -11.35 6.67 22.10
C LEU A 332 -11.38 5.14 22.02
N GLN A 333 -11.94 4.50 23.04
CA GLN A 333 -12.04 3.04 23.14
C GLN A 333 -13.16 2.52 22.22
N LYS A 334 -12.84 2.34 20.94
CA LYS A 334 -13.76 1.87 19.90
C LYS A 334 -13.11 0.83 19.02
N GLU A 335 -13.83 -0.26 18.75
CA GLU A 335 -13.42 -1.31 17.82
C GLU A 335 -13.70 -0.93 16.35
N LEU A 336 -12.88 -1.46 15.44
CA LEU A 336 -13.06 -1.33 13.99
C LEU A 336 -13.70 -2.59 13.42
N LEU A 337 -14.81 -2.43 12.70
CA LEU A 337 -15.56 -3.51 12.06
C LEU A 337 -15.63 -3.28 10.54
N ALA A 338 -15.70 -4.36 9.76
CA ALA A 338 -15.81 -4.32 8.29
C ALA A 338 -17.22 -3.90 7.78
N GLY A 339 -18.14 -3.61 8.69
CA GLY A 339 -19.49 -3.11 8.43
C GLY A 339 -20.24 -2.85 9.73
N ASN A 340 -21.44 -2.30 9.62
CA ASN A 340 -22.36 -2.21 10.75
C ASN A 340 -22.94 -3.61 11.03
N SER A 341 -22.62 -4.16 12.20
CA SER A 341 -23.34 -5.24 12.86
C SER A 341 -24.40 -4.63 13.79
#